data_AF-A0A0F4M227-F1
#
_entry.id   AF-A0A0F4M227-F1
#
_cell.length_a   1.000
_cell.length_b   1.000
_cell.length_c   1.000
_cell.angle_alpha   90.00
_cell.angle_beta   90.00
_cell.angle_gamma   90.00
#
_symmetry.space_group_name_H-M   'P 1'
#
loop_
_entity.id
_entity.type
_entity.pdbx_description
1 polymer ?
#
loop_
_entity_poly.entity_id
_entity_poly.type
_entity_poly.pdbx_seq_one_letter_code
_entity_poly.pdbx_strand_id
1 'polypeptide(L)'
;MATRTSEDGRPPEDQEVDPDLERRRQQRRQELTYLRRDAEVAHEAHLQARADAVRAKAKAKAARIMTKAEMKASRIEGIPDMEIERKVRLDVHGRPKPLLRGWIHAVAAPLALAAGIVLICLAHGTGLKLACAVFMVASLALFGNSALYHLGDWTPGTTDVLRRLDHVNIFLLIAGTYTPISFALDPFWRRVIILGMWGASLVAMIVHVFWIDAPRWLYTLVYVVFGVSGVGFLKLFWDSPMAGPPVVWLIVAGGLAYILGAIVYGLRRPDPWPRVFGFHEIFHCGTVIGYACHIVAIYLVVCNLR
;
A
#
# COMPACT_ATOMS: atom_id res chain seq x y z
N MET A 1 44.37 -7.54 -77.38
CA MET A 1 44.21 -8.91 -77.94
C MET A 1 42.72 -9.18 -78.05
N ALA A 2 42.32 -9.85 -79.14
CA ALA A 2 41.00 -9.82 -79.80
C ALA A 2 39.76 -10.29 -79.00
N THR A 3 38.66 -9.55 -79.24
CA THR A 3 37.24 -9.94 -79.42
C THR A 3 36.81 -11.41 -79.26
N ARG A 4 35.64 -11.61 -78.63
CA ARG A 4 34.58 -12.47 -79.18
C ARG A 4 33.17 -12.07 -78.71
N THR A 5 32.33 -11.83 -79.71
CA THR A 5 30.86 -11.86 -79.79
C THR A 5 30.33 -13.24 -79.36
N SER A 6 29.07 -13.58 -79.10
CA SER A 6 27.69 -13.09 -79.35
C SER A 6 26.76 -14.07 -78.63
N GLU A 7 25.53 -13.68 -78.26
CA GLU A 7 24.28 -14.50 -78.26
C GLU A 7 23.18 -13.65 -77.59
N ASP A 8 22.23 -13.08 -78.35
CA ASP A 8 21.00 -13.67 -78.90
C ASP A 8 19.84 -13.76 -77.89
N GLY A 9 18.78 -13.00 -78.18
CA GLY A 9 17.48 -13.64 -78.44
C GLY A 9 16.46 -13.83 -77.31
N ARG A 10 15.85 -12.73 -76.85
CA ARG A 10 14.40 -12.49 -76.59
C ARG A 10 14.17 -11.66 -75.32
N PRO A 11 13.44 -10.53 -75.37
CA PRO A 11 12.96 -9.90 -74.14
C PRO A 11 11.94 -10.83 -73.46
N PRO A 12 11.98 -10.99 -72.12
CA PRO A 12 10.98 -11.77 -71.41
C PRO A 12 9.61 -11.11 -71.58
N GLU A 13 8.58 -11.93 -71.86
CA GLU A 13 7.18 -11.50 -71.87
C GLU A 13 6.88 -10.66 -70.61
N ASP A 14 6.34 -9.47 -70.84
CA ASP A 14 5.87 -8.57 -69.80
C ASP A 14 4.81 -9.31 -68.97
N GLN A 15 5.22 -9.89 -67.84
CA GLN A 15 4.29 -10.41 -66.84
C GLN A 15 3.44 -9.23 -66.37
N GLU A 16 2.23 -9.11 -66.92
CA GLU A 16 1.26 -8.09 -66.55
C GLU A 16 0.99 -8.23 -65.04
N VAL A 17 1.61 -7.35 -64.26
CA VAL A 17 1.60 -7.44 -62.81
C VAL A 17 0.17 -7.16 -62.34
N ASP A 18 -0.41 -8.10 -61.59
CA ASP A 18 -1.76 -7.98 -61.02
C ASP A 18 -1.92 -6.60 -60.32
N PRO A 19 -2.76 -5.70 -60.88
CA PRO A 19 -2.93 -4.34 -60.35
C PRO A 19 -3.44 -4.32 -58.90
N ASP A 20 -4.16 -5.36 -58.47
CA ASP A 20 -4.64 -5.44 -57.10
C ASP A 20 -3.51 -5.79 -56.13
N LEU A 21 -2.58 -6.65 -56.54
CA LEU A 21 -1.38 -6.98 -55.78
C LEU A 21 -0.48 -5.75 -55.61
N GLU A 22 -0.33 -4.92 -56.63
CA GLU A 22 0.43 -3.66 -56.54
C GLU A 22 -0.23 -2.65 -55.60
N ARG A 23 -1.56 -2.47 -55.68
CA ARG A 23 -2.30 -1.62 -54.75
C ARG A 23 -2.12 -2.06 -53.29
N ARG A 24 -2.22 -3.36 -53.01
CA ARG A 24 -1.98 -3.91 -51.66
C ARG A 24 -0.53 -3.72 -51.20
N ARG A 25 0.45 -3.84 -52.10
CA ARG A 25 1.87 -3.58 -51.80
C ARG A 25 2.11 -2.10 -51.50
N GLN A 26 1.48 -1.19 -52.25
CA GLN A 26 1.58 0.26 -52.01
C GLN A 26 0.93 0.65 -50.69
N GLN A 27 -0.27 0.16 -50.40
CA GLN A 27 -0.95 0.39 -49.11
C GLN A 27 -0.10 -0.12 -47.93
N ARG A 28 0.44 -1.34 -48.02
CA ARG A 28 1.31 -1.89 -46.98
C ARG A 28 2.59 -1.07 -46.80
N ARG A 29 3.18 -0.56 -47.89
CA ARG A 29 4.35 0.34 -47.81
C ARG A 29 3.99 1.64 -47.09
N GLN A 30 2.84 2.25 -47.40
CA GLN A 30 2.37 3.46 -46.74
C GLN A 30 2.12 3.22 -45.24
N GLU A 31 1.45 2.12 -44.89
CA GLU A 31 1.19 1.72 -43.50
C GLU A 31 2.50 1.49 -42.72
N LEU A 32 3.45 0.76 -43.29
CA LEU A 32 4.77 0.56 -42.66
C LEU A 32 5.54 1.86 -42.47
N THR A 33 5.41 2.80 -43.41
CA THR A 33 6.07 4.11 -43.30
C THR A 33 5.44 4.96 -42.19
N TYR A 34 4.10 4.90 -42.07
CA TYR A 34 3.36 5.54 -40.98
C TYR A 34 3.76 4.96 -39.62
N LEU A 35 3.77 3.63 -39.48
CA LEU A 35 4.14 2.95 -38.23
C LEU A 35 5.58 3.23 -37.82
N ARG A 36 6.52 3.31 -38.77
CA ARG A 36 7.92 3.70 -38.48
C ARG A 36 8.00 5.12 -37.94
N ARG A 37 7.30 6.07 -38.57
CA ARG A 37 7.30 7.46 -38.13
C ARG A 37 6.68 7.61 -36.73
N ASP A 38 5.59 6.89 -36.45
CA ASP A 38 4.95 6.91 -35.14
C ASP A 38 5.86 6.32 -34.05
N ALA A 39 6.55 5.21 -34.37
CA ALA A 39 7.54 4.61 -33.48
C ALA A 39 8.75 5.54 -33.20
N GLU A 40 9.22 6.27 -34.20
CA GLU A 40 10.30 7.26 -34.04
C GLU A 40 9.87 8.41 -33.12
N VAL A 41 8.67 8.98 -33.32
CA VAL A 41 8.11 10.03 -32.46
C VAL A 41 7.95 9.54 -31.03
N ALA A 42 7.42 8.33 -30.83
CA ALA A 42 7.28 7.73 -29.50
C ALA A 42 8.64 7.50 -28.82
N HIS A 43 9.65 7.08 -29.59
CA HIS A 43 11.00 6.88 -29.08
C HIS A 43 11.64 8.22 -28.65
N GLU A 44 11.53 9.26 -29.47
CA GLU A 44 12.02 10.60 -29.14
C GLU A 44 11.35 11.18 -27.90
N ALA A 45 10.02 11.06 -27.80
CA ALA A 45 9.27 11.49 -26.62
C ALA A 45 9.73 10.77 -25.35
N HIS A 46 9.96 9.45 -25.42
CA HIS A 46 10.50 8.68 -24.30
C HIS A 46 11.91 9.15 -23.91
N LEU A 47 12.79 9.40 -24.89
CA LEU A 47 14.14 9.90 -24.63
C LEU A 47 14.13 11.28 -23.98
N GLN A 48 13.26 12.19 -24.43
CA GLN A 48 13.07 13.51 -23.83
C GLN A 48 12.59 13.40 -22.38
N ALA A 49 11.56 12.59 -22.11
CA ALA A 49 11.06 12.37 -20.76
C ALA A 49 12.15 11.83 -19.81
N ARG A 50 13.00 10.91 -20.30
CA ARG A 50 14.14 10.37 -19.53
C ARG A 50 15.20 11.45 -19.28
N ALA A 51 15.50 12.29 -20.26
CA ALA A 51 16.44 13.40 -20.11
C ALA A 51 15.95 14.42 -19.08
N ASP A 52 14.67 14.77 -19.11
CA ASP A 52 14.07 15.72 -18.18
C ASP A 52 14.03 15.17 -16.74
N ALA A 53 13.76 13.87 -16.56
CA ALA A 53 13.86 13.22 -15.26
C ALA A 53 15.29 13.29 -14.68
N VAL A 54 16.32 13.08 -15.53
CA VAL A 54 17.73 13.19 -15.12
C VAL A 54 18.08 14.64 -14.75
N ARG A 55 17.64 15.62 -15.55
CA ARG A 55 17.84 17.06 -15.25
C ARG A 55 17.16 17.47 -13.95
N ALA A 56 15.93 17.02 -13.70
CA ALA A 56 15.21 17.30 -12.47
C ALA A 56 15.96 16.73 -11.25
N LYS A 57 16.45 15.50 -11.34
CA LYS A 57 17.27 14.87 -10.29
C LYS A 57 18.59 15.62 -10.06
N ALA A 58 19.25 16.07 -11.13
CA ALA A 58 20.48 16.86 -11.05
C ALA A 58 20.23 18.23 -10.38
N LYS A 59 19.19 18.96 -10.79
CA LYS A 59 18.79 20.24 -10.16
C LYS A 59 18.48 20.07 -8.67
N ALA A 60 17.72 19.03 -8.30
CA ALA A 60 17.42 18.74 -6.89
C ALA A 60 18.69 18.41 -6.07
N LYS A 61 19.65 17.69 -6.67
CA LYS A 61 20.94 17.41 -6.03
C LYS A 61 21.78 18.69 -5.86
N ALA A 62 21.85 19.53 -6.89
CA ALA A 62 22.57 20.80 -6.86
C ALA A 62 22.00 21.74 -5.78
N ALA A 63 20.67 21.89 -5.72
CA ALA A 63 20.00 22.67 -4.69
C ALA A 63 20.38 22.19 -3.27
N ARG A 64 20.38 20.88 -3.02
CA ARG A 64 20.80 20.32 -1.72
C ARG A 64 22.26 20.64 -1.37
N ILE A 65 23.17 20.57 -2.35
CA ILE A 65 24.59 20.88 -2.14
C ILE A 65 24.76 22.36 -1.82
N MET A 66 24.08 23.25 -2.56
CA MET A 66 24.09 24.68 -2.31
C MET A 66 23.55 25.02 -0.93
N THR A 67 22.37 24.51 -0.55
CA THR A 67 21.83 24.73 0.80
C THR A 67 22.79 24.24 1.89
N LYS A 68 23.45 23.10 1.70
CA LYS A 68 24.43 22.60 2.67
C LYS A 68 25.69 23.46 2.74
N ALA A 69 26.13 24.03 1.60
CA ALA A 69 27.25 24.94 1.52
C ALA A 69 26.93 26.28 2.20
N GLU A 70 25.74 26.85 1.95
CA GLU A 70 25.23 28.07 2.59
C GLU A 70 25.09 27.90 4.11
N MET A 71 24.57 26.75 4.57
CA MET A 71 24.52 26.39 6.00
C MET A 71 25.91 26.25 6.64
N LYS A 72 26.92 25.85 5.88
CA LYS A 72 28.30 25.77 6.37
C LYS A 72 28.97 27.15 6.38
N ALA A 73 28.71 27.98 5.37
CA ALA A 73 29.22 29.35 5.26
C ALA A 73 28.67 30.25 6.38
N SER A 74 27.36 30.23 6.61
CA SER A 74 26.71 30.98 7.71
C SER A 74 27.28 30.66 9.09
N ARG A 75 27.63 29.40 9.37
CA ARG A 75 28.29 28.99 10.62
C ARG A 75 29.71 29.54 10.78
N ILE A 76 30.44 29.72 9.67
CA ILE A 76 31.80 30.29 9.68
C ILE A 76 31.73 31.81 9.86
N GLU A 77 30.72 32.45 9.28
CA GLU A 77 30.52 33.90 9.32
C GLU A 77 29.94 34.43 10.65
N GLY A 78 29.60 33.55 11.60
CA GLY A 78 29.12 33.95 12.92
C GLY A 78 27.77 34.67 12.92
N ILE A 79 27.01 34.56 11.83
CA ILE A 79 25.65 35.10 11.73
C ILE A 79 24.80 34.34 12.77
N PRO A 80 24.14 35.02 13.73
CA PRO A 80 23.24 34.34 14.67
C PRO A 80 22.22 33.57 13.86
N ASP A 81 22.02 32.28 14.17
CA ASP A 81 21.16 31.35 13.42
C ASP A 81 19.92 32.13 12.95
N MET A 82 19.86 32.50 11.66
CA MET A 82 18.63 33.03 11.08
C MET A 82 17.58 32.02 11.44
N GLU A 83 16.58 32.44 12.23
CA GLU A 83 15.52 31.62 12.80
C GLU A 83 15.26 30.45 11.87
N ILE A 84 15.89 29.29 12.15
CA ILE A 84 16.10 28.28 11.11
C ILE A 84 14.72 27.90 10.66
N GLU A 85 14.32 28.32 9.46
CA GLU A 85 12.97 28.11 8.96
C GLU A 85 12.82 26.60 8.88
N ARG A 86 12.25 26.03 9.94
CA ARG A 86 12.40 24.61 10.24
C ARG A 86 11.65 23.91 9.14
N LYS A 87 12.40 23.34 8.18
CA LYS A 87 11.86 22.77 6.94
C LYS A 87 10.60 21.97 7.25
N VAL A 88 9.45 22.57 6.95
CA VAL A 88 8.17 22.00 7.31
C VAL A 88 8.01 20.75 6.45
N ARG A 89 7.99 19.58 7.08
CA ARG A 89 7.71 18.34 6.36
C ARG A 89 6.28 18.41 5.85
N LEU A 90 6.09 18.29 4.55
CA LEU A 90 4.77 18.30 3.94
C LEU A 90 4.30 16.87 3.67
N ASP A 91 3.00 16.63 3.79
CA ASP A 91 2.35 15.39 3.41
C ASP A 91 2.17 15.33 1.89
N VAL A 92 1.59 14.22 1.41
CA VAL A 92 1.32 14.01 -0.02
C VAL A 92 0.33 15.02 -0.63
N HIS A 93 -0.34 15.82 0.20
CA HIS A 93 -1.26 16.87 -0.18
C HIS A 93 -0.66 18.27 0.02
N GLY A 94 0.63 18.38 0.31
CA GLY A 94 1.31 19.65 0.53
C GLY A 94 0.99 20.31 1.89
N ARG A 95 0.38 19.58 2.84
CA ARG A 95 0.04 20.10 4.16
C ARG A 95 1.17 19.82 5.15
N PRO A 96 1.42 20.69 6.14
CA PRO A 96 2.36 20.37 7.22
C PRO A 96 2.02 19.04 7.90
N LYS A 97 2.98 18.09 7.89
CA LYS A 97 2.89 16.84 8.65
C LYS A 97 2.99 17.16 10.15
N PRO A 98 2.05 16.69 10.98
CA PRO A 98 2.18 16.78 12.44
C PRO A 98 3.44 16.07 12.93
N LEU A 99 4.02 16.54 14.05
CA LEU A 99 5.26 15.95 14.61
C LEU A 99 5.13 14.46 14.95
N LEU A 100 3.95 14.02 15.42
CA LEU A 100 3.71 12.63 15.83
C LEU A 100 3.25 11.72 14.67
N ARG A 101 3.24 12.24 13.43
CA ARG A 101 2.86 11.47 12.23
C ARG A 101 3.74 10.22 12.09
N GLY A 102 3.11 9.05 12.15
CA GLY A 102 3.77 7.74 12.02
C GLY A 102 4.41 7.19 13.30
N TRP A 103 4.69 8.01 14.32
CA TRP A 103 5.35 7.56 15.55
C TRP A 103 4.51 6.58 16.38
N ILE A 104 3.19 6.77 16.43
CA ILE A 104 2.28 5.87 17.14
C ILE A 104 2.42 4.43 16.61
N HIS A 105 2.42 4.26 15.29
CA HIS A 105 2.61 2.94 14.67
C HIS A 105 4.07 2.46 14.75
N ALA A 106 5.04 3.37 14.75
CA ALA A 106 6.45 3.02 14.94
C ALA A 106 6.72 2.39 16.32
N VAL A 107 6.03 2.88 17.36
CA VAL A 107 6.05 2.29 18.71
C VAL A 107 5.20 1.02 18.77
N ALA A 108 4.05 0.99 18.10
CA ALA A 108 3.18 -0.18 18.09
C ALA A 108 3.83 -1.40 17.40
N ALA A 109 4.64 -1.21 16.35
CA ALA A 109 5.27 -2.31 15.60
C ALA A 109 6.14 -3.26 16.46
N PRO A 110 7.14 -2.78 17.26
CA PRO A 110 7.90 -3.66 18.13
C PRO A 110 7.07 -4.27 19.27
N LEU A 111 6.06 -3.56 19.77
CA LEU A 111 5.14 -4.12 20.76
C LEU A 111 4.29 -5.25 20.18
N ALA A 112 3.79 -5.08 18.95
CA ALA A 112 3.08 -6.10 18.20
C ALA A 112 3.98 -7.31 17.88
N LEU A 113 5.26 -7.10 17.59
CA LEU A 113 6.24 -8.18 17.42
C LEU A 113 6.38 -9.00 18.70
N ALA A 114 6.67 -8.33 19.82
CA ALA A 114 6.85 -9.00 21.11
C ALA A 114 5.58 -9.76 21.53
N ALA A 115 4.42 -9.10 21.42
CA ALA A 115 3.14 -9.72 21.71
C ALA A 115 2.81 -10.88 20.75
N GLY A 116 3.18 -10.80 19.47
CA GLY A 116 3.02 -11.91 18.52
C GLY A 116 3.89 -13.11 18.86
N ILE A 117 5.17 -12.88 19.22
CA ILE A 117 6.10 -13.95 19.63
C ILE A 117 5.57 -14.68 20.85
N VAL A 118 5.20 -13.95 21.90
CA VAL A 118 4.66 -14.55 23.12
C VAL A 118 3.40 -15.34 22.81
N LEU A 119 2.48 -14.81 21.99
CA LEU A 119 1.26 -15.50 21.59
C LEU A 119 1.55 -16.84 20.88
N ILE A 120 2.52 -16.88 19.97
CA ILE A 120 2.96 -18.11 19.28
C ILE A 120 3.58 -19.11 20.27
N CYS A 121 4.36 -18.64 21.23
CA CYS A 121 4.92 -19.50 22.27
C CYS A 121 3.83 -20.10 23.17
N LEU A 122 2.74 -19.36 23.42
CA LEU A 122 1.64 -19.83 24.25
C LEU A 122 0.68 -20.78 23.53
N ALA A 123 0.65 -20.76 22.19
CA ALA A 123 -0.23 -21.57 21.36
C ALA A 123 0.17 -23.05 21.30
N HIS A 124 -0.81 -23.95 21.45
CA HIS A 124 -0.62 -25.40 21.36
C HIS A 124 -1.03 -25.95 19.99
N GLY A 125 -0.21 -26.86 19.47
CA GLY A 125 -0.41 -27.49 18.16
C GLY A 125 -0.01 -26.60 16.98
N THR A 126 0.39 -27.25 15.88
CA THR A 126 0.92 -26.57 14.69
C THR A 126 -0.07 -25.59 14.08
N GLY A 127 -1.37 -25.96 14.01
CA GLY A 127 -2.40 -25.13 13.40
C GLY A 127 -2.60 -23.78 14.11
N LEU A 128 -2.70 -23.78 15.44
CA LEU A 128 -2.88 -22.56 16.22
C LEU A 128 -1.61 -21.69 16.21
N LYS A 129 -0.42 -22.30 16.23
CA LYS A 129 0.85 -21.56 16.08
C LYS A 129 0.94 -20.84 14.74
N LEU A 130 0.57 -21.51 13.64
CA LEU A 130 0.51 -20.89 12.32
C LEU A 130 -0.53 -19.77 12.27
N ALA A 131 -1.70 -19.96 12.87
CA ALA A 131 -2.72 -18.92 12.95
C ALA A 131 -2.23 -17.66 13.70
N CYS A 132 -1.52 -17.85 14.81
CA CYS A 132 -0.90 -16.75 15.56
C CYS A 132 0.23 -16.08 14.78
N ALA A 133 1.03 -16.86 14.03
CA ALA A 133 2.07 -16.31 13.16
C ALA A 133 1.50 -15.46 12.02
N VAL A 134 0.40 -15.90 11.40
CA VAL A 134 -0.33 -15.12 10.38
C VAL A 134 -0.80 -13.79 10.95
N PHE A 135 -1.40 -13.80 12.15
CA PHE A 135 -1.81 -12.58 12.82
C PHE A 135 -0.63 -11.65 13.15
N MET A 136 0.48 -12.20 13.65
CA MET A 136 1.70 -11.43 13.92
C MET A 136 2.22 -10.77 12.64
N VAL A 137 2.38 -11.52 11.55
CA VAL A 137 2.87 -10.99 10.27
C VAL A 137 1.94 -9.89 9.73
N ALA A 138 0.62 -10.09 9.79
CA ALA A 138 -0.35 -9.07 9.38
C ALA A 138 -0.23 -7.79 10.24
N SER A 139 -0.02 -7.94 11.55
CA SER A 139 0.20 -6.83 12.48
C SER A 139 1.47 -6.04 12.16
N LEU A 140 2.57 -6.74 11.88
CA LEU A 140 3.84 -6.13 11.52
C LEU A 140 3.79 -5.45 10.15
N ALA A 141 3.09 -6.06 9.20
CA ALA A 141 2.84 -5.45 7.90
C ALA A 141 2.09 -4.12 8.08
N LEU A 142 1.00 -4.11 8.86
CA LEU A 142 0.24 -2.88 9.11
C LEU A 142 1.08 -1.82 9.85
N PHE A 143 1.53 -2.09 11.06
CA PHE A 143 2.20 -1.07 11.87
C PHE A 143 3.56 -0.67 11.30
N GLY A 144 4.33 -1.64 10.80
CA GLY A 144 5.64 -1.41 10.21
C GLY A 144 5.56 -0.60 8.92
N ASN A 145 4.69 -0.99 7.98
CA ASN A 145 4.53 -0.24 6.73
C ASN A 145 3.95 1.15 6.99
N SER A 146 2.99 1.28 7.91
CA SER A 146 2.39 2.57 8.23
C SER A 146 3.40 3.53 8.87
N ALA A 147 4.23 3.03 9.79
CA ALA A 147 5.34 3.80 10.35
C ALA A 147 6.33 4.24 9.25
N LEU A 148 6.74 3.32 8.38
CA LEU A 148 7.68 3.59 7.29
C LEU A 148 7.13 4.63 6.31
N TYR A 149 5.87 4.48 5.90
CA TYR A 149 5.16 5.40 5.02
C TYR A 149 5.13 6.82 5.59
N HIS A 150 4.78 6.96 6.87
CA HIS A 150 4.54 8.26 7.47
C HIS A 150 5.80 8.98 7.97
N LEU A 151 6.80 8.25 8.46
CA LEU A 151 8.04 8.83 8.98
C LEU A 151 9.01 9.27 7.87
N GLY A 152 8.99 8.60 6.73
CA GLY A 152 9.95 8.86 5.66
C GLY A 152 9.57 10.01 4.72
N ASP A 153 10.61 10.60 4.13
CA ASP A 153 10.52 11.59 3.06
C ASP A 153 10.92 10.92 1.73
N TRP A 154 9.97 10.19 1.17
CA TRP A 154 10.20 9.32 0.01
C TRP A 154 10.02 10.03 -1.33
N THR A 155 10.51 9.41 -2.40
CA THR A 155 10.19 9.87 -3.77
C THR A 155 8.70 9.69 -4.05
N PRO A 156 8.10 10.42 -5.02
CA PRO A 156 6.68 10.30 -5.33
C PRO A 156 6.24 8.85 -5.62
N GLY A 157 7.02 8.10 -6.41
CA GLY A 157 6.72 6.70 -6.73
C GLY A 157 6.75 5.78 -5.49
N THR A 158 7.78 5.92 -4.65
CA THR A 158 7.88 5.14 -3.40
C THR A 158 6.74 5.48 -2.44
N THR A 159 6.38 6.76 -2.36
CA THR A 159 5.28 7.25 -1.54
C THR A 159 3.96 6.62 -1.98
N ASP A 160 3.72 6.50 -3.29
CA ASP A 160 2.50 5.88 -3.80
C ASP A 160 2.42 4.39 -3.49
N VAL A 161 3.53 3.65 -3.65
CA VAL A 161 3.60 2.23 -3.31
C VAL A 161 3.35 2.02 -1.81
N LEU A 162 4.07 2.75 -0.95
CA LEU A 162 3.90 2.64 0.51
C LEU A 162 2.49 3.01 0.96
N ARG A 163 1.89 4.03 0.33
CA ARG A 163 0.50 4.42 0.55
C ARG A 163 -0.46 3.29 0.20
N ARG A 164 -0.29 2.62 -0.94
CA ARG A 164 -1.16 1.48 -1.34
C ARG A 164 -1.02 0.32 -0.37
N LEU A 165 0.20 -0.02 0.00
CA LEU A 165 0.46 -1.06 1.01
C LEU A 165 -0.20 -0.71 2.35
N ASP A 166 -0.14 0.55 2.77
CA ASP A 166 -0.75 1.02 4.02
C ASP A 166 -2.27 0.83 4.03
N HIS A 167 -2.94 1.12 2.92
CA HIS A 167 -4.38 0.93 2.78
C HIS A 167 -4.77 -0.55 2.69
N VAL A 168 -4.00 -1.37 1.98
CA VAL A 168 -4.24 -2.81 1.83
C VAL A 168 -4.03 -3.57 3.14
N ASN A 169 -3.05 -3.16 3.94
CA ASN A 169 -2.71 -3.85 5.19
C ASN A 169 -3.85 -3.85 6.21
N ILE A 170 -4.81 -2.92 6.12
CA ILE A 170 -6.02 -2.94 6.96
C ILE A 170 -6.82 -4.22 6.71
N PHE A 171 -7.04 -4.60 5.43
CA PHE A 171 -7.73 -5.85 5.09
C PHE A 171 -6.96 -7.07 5.58
N LEU A 172 -5.63 -7.03 5.42
CA LEU A 172 -4.75 -8.10 5.87
C LEU A 172 -4.82 -8.29 7.40
N LEU A 173 -4.83 -7.20 8.17
CA LEU A 173 -4.95 -7.27 9.62
C LEU A 173 -6.32 -7.81 10.06
N ILE A 174 -7.40 -7.44 9.38
CA ILE A 174 -8.74 -7.96 9.66
C ILE A 174 -8.76 -9.49 9.47
N ALA A 175 -8.36 -9.98 8.28
CA ALA A 175 -8.29 -11.42 8.03
C ALA A 175 -7.31 -12.14 8.98
N GLY A 176 -6.16 -11.52 9.25
CA GLY A 176 -5.17 -12.00 10.21
C GLY A 176 -5.75 -12.14 11.62
N THR A 177 -6.59 -11.20 12.07
CA THR A 177 -7.25 -11.22 13.39
C THR A 177 -8.24 -12.37 13.51
N TYR A 178 -9.04 -12.58 12.45
CA TYR A 178 -10.01 -13.68 12.42
C TYR A 178 -9.36 -15.06 12.41
N THR A 179 -8.10 -15.17 12.00
CA THR A 179 -7.41 -16.46 11.85
C THR A 179 -7.19 -17.20 13.19
N PRO A 180 -6.53 -16.62 14.22
CA PRO A 180 -6.38 -17.28 15.51
C PRO A 180 -7.64 -17.21 16.38
N ILE A 181 -8.42 -16.11 16.33
CA ILE A 181 -9.59 -15.97 17.21
C ILE A 181 -10.66 -17.04 16.91
N SER A 182 -10.78 -17.45 15.65
CA SER A 182 -11.74 -18.46 15.21
C SER A 182 -11.44 -19.86 15.76
N PHE A 183 -10.28 -20.10 16.38
CA PHE A 183 -10.01 -21.34 17.12
C PHE A 183 -10.83 -21.47 18.41
N ALA A 184 -11.48 -20.39 18.87
CA ALA A 184 -12.48 -20.49 19.92
C ALA A 184 -13.74 -21.26 19.48
N LEU A 185 -13.95 -21.45 18.18
CA LEU A 185 -15.16 -22.07 17.63
C LEU A 185 -14.87 -23.48 17.12
N ASP A 186 -15.92 -24.25 16.88
CA ASP A 186 -15.81 -25.56 16.27
C ASP A 186 -15.18 -25.49 14.85
N PRO A 187 -14.68 -26.62 14.32
CA PRO A 187 -13.96 -26.63 13.05
C PRO A 187 -14.77 -26.10 11.84
N PHE A 188 -16.11 -26.22 11.85
CA PHE A 188 -16.94 -25.72 10.75
C PHE A 188 -16.93 -24.20 10.74
N TRP A 189 -17.35 -23.56 11.84
CA TRP A 189 -17.38 -22.09 11.92
C TRP A 189 -15.99 -21.48 11.78
N ARG A 190 -14.97 -22.14 12.34
CA ARG A 190 -13.58 -21.72 12.15
C ARG A 190 -13.19 -21.61 10.67
N ARG A 191 -13.50 -22.64 9.87
CA ARG A 191 -13.20 -22.63 8.44
C ARG A 191 -14.03 -21.59 7.69
N VAL A 192 -15.33 -21.48 8.00
CA VAL A 192 -16.23 -20.51 7.35
C VAL A 192 -15.73 -19.08 7.55
N ILE A 193 -15.38 -18.71 8.77
CA ILE A 193 -14.90 -17.35 9.08
C ILE A 193 -13.55 -17.10 8.41
N ILE A 194 -12.60 -18.03 8.52
CA ILE A 194 -11.27 -17.86 7.92
C ILE A 194 -11.37 -17.70 6.40
N LEU A 195 -12.06 -18.62 5.72
CA LEU A 195 -12.20 -18.59 4.26
C LEU A 195 -13.00 -17.36 3.80
N GLY A 196 -14.07 -17.02 4.52
CA GLY A 196 -14.89 -15.84 4.23
C GLY A 196 -14.08 -14.55 4.34
N MET A 197 -13.34 -14.37 5.43
CA MET A 197 -12.57 -13.14 5.68
C MET A 197 -11.38 -13.00 4.75
N TRP A 198 -10.65 -14.08 4.48
CA TRP A 198 -9.55 -14.06 3.51
C TRP A 198 -10.05 -13.88 2.07
N GLY A 199 -11.15 -14.55 1.69
CA GLY A 199 -11.76 -14.38 0.37
C GLY A 199 -12.27 -12.96 0.15
N ALA A 200 -12.99 -12.40 1.13
CA ALA A 200 -13.46 -11.03 1.08
C ALA A 200 -12.27 -10.05 1.05
N SER A 201 -11.24 -10.25 1.88
CA SER A 201 -10.05 -9.40 1.90
C SER A 201 -9.31 -9.44 0.57
N LEU A 202 -9.17 -10.61 -0.05
CA LEU A 202 -8.56 -10.75 -1.36
C LEU A 202 -9.33 -9.97 -2.43
N VAL A 203 -10.66 -10.07 -2.45
CA VAL A 203 -11.51 -9.29 -3.36
C VAL A 203 -11.33 -7.79 -3.12
N ALA A 204 -11.35 -7.34 -1.87
CA ALA A 204 -11.15 -5.94 -1.53
C ALA A 204 -9.76 -5.42 -1.94
N MET A 205 -8.72 -6.24 -1.76
CA MET A 205 -7.36 -5.94 -2.20
C MET A 205 -7.26 -5.82 -3.72
N ILE A 206 -7.86 -6.76 -4.47
CA ILE A 206 -7.93 -6.72 -5.93
C ILE A 206 -8.62 -5.44 -6.40
N VAL A 207 -9.80 -5.14 -5.87
CA VAL A 207 -10.54 -3.91 -6.20
C VAL A 207 -9.70 -2.67 -5.88
N HIS A 208 -8.99 -2.64 -4.75
CA HIS A 208 -8.14 -1.52 -4.37
C HIS A 208 -6.95 -1.33 -5.32
N VAL A 209 -6.38 -2.43 -5.83
CA VAL A 209 -5.25 -2.38 -6.78
C VAL A 209 -5.71 -1.91 -8.16
N PHE A 210 -6.87 -2.36 -8.64
CA PHE A 210 -7.36 -2.03 -9.99
C PHE A 210 -8.12 -0.69 -10.05
N TRP A 211 -8.82 -0.29 -8.99
CA TRP A 211 -9.62 0.93 -8.97
C TRP A 211 -8.93 2.02 -8.14
N ILE A 212 -7.87 2.60 -8.71
CA ILE A 212 -6.94 3.52 -8.04
C ILE A 212 -7.58 4.89 -7.74
N ASP A 213 -8.51 5.32 -8.60
CA ASP A 213 -9.18 6.62 -8.52
C ASP A 213 -10.46 6.60 -7.66
N ALA A 214 -10.73 5.51 -6.94
CA ALA A 214 -11.92 5.42 -6.13
C ALA A 214 -11.88 6.47 -5.00
N PRO A 215 -13.02 7.10 -4.67
CA PRO A 215 -13.05 8.17 -3.70
C PRO A 215 -12.72 7.64 -2.30
N ARG A 216 -11.95 8.40 -1.52
CA ARG A 216 -11.45 7.98 -0.19
C ARG A 216 -12.54 7.48 0.76
N TRP A 217 -13.74 8.10 0.71
CA TRP A 217 -14.87 7.71 1.54
C TRP A 217 -15.35 6.28 1.27
N LEU A 218 -15.20 5.79 0.03
CA LEU A 218 -15.59 4.44 -0.35
C LEU A 218 -14.71 3.41 0.37
N TYR A 219 -13.39 3.62 0.40
CA TYR A 219 -12.50 2.72 1.15
C TYR A 219 -12.79 2.75 2.65
N THR A 220 -13.04 3.93 3.22
CA THR A 220 -13.44 4.05 4.64
C THR A 220 -14.72 3.27 4.92
N LEU A 221 -15.73 3.36 4.04
CA LEU A 221 -16.97 2.60 4.15
C LEU A 221 -16.71 1.09 4.07
N VAL A 222 -15.92 0.63 3.10
CA VAL A 222 -15.58 -0.79 2.95
C VAL A 222 -14.86 -1.31 4.21
N TYR A 223 -13.93 -0.53 4.80
CA TYR A 223 -13.28 -0.91 6.06
C TYR A 223 -14.28 -1.05 7.21
N VAL A 224 -15.22 -0.11 7.34
CA VAL A 224 -16.25 -0.17 8.39
C VAL A 224 -17.16 -1.38 8.18
N VAL A 225 -17.60 -1.66 6.95
CA VAL A 225 -18.42 -2.84 6.65
C VAL A 225 -17.67 -4.13 7.01
N PHE A 226 -16.39 -4.24 6.66
CA PHE A 226 -15.56 -5.39 7.06
C PHE A 226 -15.40 -5.49 8.58
N GLY A 227 -15.16 -4.38 9.28
CA GLY A 227 -15.04 -4.39 10.74
C GLY A 227 -16.35 -4.79 11.42
N VAL A 228 -17.48 -4.26 10.97
CA VAL A 228 -18.82 -4.54 11.52
C VAL A 228 -19.29 -5.96 11.18
N SER A 229 -18.78 -6.59 10.12
CA SER A 229 -19.14 -7.97 9.78
C SER A 229 -18.93 -8.97 10.94
N GLY A 230 -18.02 -8.65 11.87
CA GLY A 230 -17.80 -9.40 13.10
C GLY A 230 -19.01 -9.49 14.02
N VAL A 231 -19.93 -8.52 13.95
CA VAL A 231 -21.20 -8.52 14.70
C VAL A 231 -22.01 -9.79 14.42
N GLY A 232 -21.98 -10.28 13.17
CA GLY A 232 -22.68 -11.50 12.78
C GLY A 232 -22.20 -12.77 13.50
N PHE A 233 -20.98 -12.75 14.05
CA PHE A 233 -20.38 -13.90 14.74
C PHE A 233 -20.35 -13.74 16.27
N LEU A 234 -20.76 -12.60 16.82
CA LEU A 234 -20.62 -12.34 18.27
C LEU A 234 -21.34 -13.37 19.13
N LYS A 235 -22.51 -13.85 18.72
CA LYS A 235 -23.23 -14.90 19.46
C LYS A 235 -22.44 -16.20 19.54
N LEU A 236 -21.75 -16.58 18.46
CA LEU A 236 -20.89 -17.78 18.44
C LEU A 236 -19.74 -17.65 19.44
N PHE A 237 -19.09 -16.48 19.50
CA PHE A 237 -18.03 -16.22 20.46
C PHE A 237 -18.54 -16.10 21.90
N TRP A 238 -19.74 -15.55 22.09
CA TRP A 238 -20.38 -15.43 23.40
C TRP A 238 -20.66 -16.80 24.02
N ASP A 239 -21.17 -17.73 23.22
CA ASP A 239 -21.53 -19.08 23.68
C ASP A 239 -20.33 -20.03 23.73
N SER A 240 -19.22 -19.67 23.09
CA SER A 240 -18.03 -20.51 23.07
C SER A 240 -17.41 -20.60 24.48
N PRO A 241 -17.14 -21.82 24.99
CA PRO A 241 -16.45 -22.00 26.26
C PRO A 241 -15.00 -21.50 26.22
N MET A 242 -14.40 -21.37 25.03
CA MET A 242 -13.03 -20.91 24.85
C MET A 242 -12.92 -19.38 24.77
N ALA A 243 -14.01 -18.68 24.52
CA ALA A 243 -14.05 -17.22 24.38
C ALA A 243 -14.90 -16.56 25.49
N GLY A 244 -16.22 -16.72 25.42
CA GLY A 244 -17.17 -16.17 26.38
C GLY A 244 -17.32 -14.64 26.36
N PRO A 245 -18.06 -14.08 27.33
CA PRO A 245 -18.34 -12.64 27.41
C PRO A 245 -17.11 -11.72 27.43
N PRO A 246 -16.00 -12.02 28.14
CA PRO A 246 -14.83 -11.15 28.16
C PRO A 246 -14.23 -10.92 26.75
N VAL A 247 -14.13 -11.98 25.96
CA VAL A 247 -13.63 -11.93 24.58
C VAL A 247 -14.57 -11.09 23.71
N VAL A 248 -15.89 -11.29 23.84
CA VAL A 248 -16.87 -10.51 23.08
C VAL A 248 -16.79 -9.02 23.40
N TRP A 249 -16.69 -8.64 24.67
CA TRP A 249 -16.57 -7.23 25.05
C TRP A 249 -15.28 -6.60 24.51
N LEU A 250 -14.17 -7.34 24.47
CA LEU A 250 -12.94 -6.88 23.84
C LEU A 250 -13.09 -6.70 22.32
N ILE A 251 -13.76 -7.63 21.62
CA ILE A 251 -14.04 -7.48 20.18
C ILE A 251 -14.90 -6.23 19.95
N VAL A 252 -15.95 -6.02 20.74
CA VAL A 252 -16.84 -4.86 20.63
C VAL A 252 -16.08 -3.56 20.92
N ALA A 253 -15.33 -3.49 22.02
CA ALA A 253 -14.53 -2.32 22.37
C ALA A 253 -13.48 -2.01 21.29
N GLY A 254 -12.82 -3.04 20.76
CA GLY A 254 -11.84 -2.88 19.70
C GLY A 254 -12.48 -2.40 18.39
N GLY A 255 -13.62 -2.97 18.02
CA GLY A 255 -14.40 -2.57 16.84
C GLY A 255 -14.88 -1.13 16.94
N LEU A 256 -15.36 -0.71 18.11
CA LEU A 256 -15.75 0.68 18.37
C LEU A 256 -14.54 1.62 18.26
N ALA A 257 -13.38 1.26 18.80
CA ALA A 257 -12.16 2.06 18.67
C ALA A 257 -11.75 2.26 17.20
N TYR A 258 -11.81 1.21 16.38
CA TYR A 258 -11.57 1.32 14.94
C TYR A 258 -12.57 2.24 14.24
N ILE A 259 -13.86 2.07 14.52
CA ILE A 259 -14.93 2.87 13.91
C ILE A 259 -14.81 4.35 14.30
N LEU A 260 -14.62 4.64 15.58
CA LEU A 260 -14.45 6.02 16.07
C LEU A 260 -13.21 6.67 15.45
N GLY A 261 -12.09 5.95 15.36
CA GLY A 261 -10.91 6.43 14.65
C GLY A 261 -11.20 6.72 13.18
N ALA A 262 -11.89 5.81 12.48
CA ALA A 262 -12.25 5.96 11.06
C ALA A 262 -13.20 7.15 10.83
N ILE A 263 -14.14 7.39 11.74
CA ILE A 263 -15.03 8.56 11.71
C ILE A 263 -14.21 9.85 11.84
N VAL A 264 -13.29 9.93 12.80
CA VAL A 264 -12.41 11.10 12.97
C VAL A 264 -11.54 11.33 11.72
N TYR A 265 -11.02 10.26 11.12
CA TYR A 265 -10.26 10.33 9.87
C TYR A 265 -11.10 10.86 8.71
N GLY A 266 -12.34 10.36 8.56
CA GLY A 266 -13.26 10.78 7.51
C GLY A 266 -13.73 12.23 7.66
N LEU A 267 -14.10 12.63 8.88
CA LEU A 267 -14.55 14.00 9.20
C LEU A 267 -13.40 15.00 9.27
N ARG A 268 -12.15 14.54 9.41
CA ARG A 268 -10.95 15.36 9.66
C ARG A 268 -11.10 16.27 10.88
N ARG A 269 -11.91 15.83 11.85
CA ARG A 269 -12.27 16.54 13.08
C ARG A 269 -12.45 15.49 14.19
N PRO A 270 -12.02 15.76 15.44
CA PRO A 270 -11.31 16.97 15.87
C PRO A 270 -9.85 16.99 15.38
N ASP A 271 -9.26 18.19 15.34
CA ASP A 271 -7.86 18.41 14.97
C ASP A 271 -7.18 19.23 16.09
N PRO A 272 -6.88 18.59 17.24
CA PRO A 272 -6.62 19.30 18.49
C PRO A 272 -5.33 20.11 18.46
N TRP A 273 -4.26 19.56 17.86
CA TRP A 273 -2.99 20.26 17.67
C TRP A 273 -2.43 19.97 16.27
N PRO A 274 -2.86 20.71 15.23
CA PRO A 274 -2.56 20.38 13.83
C PRO A 274 -1.06 20.26 13.50
N ARG A 275 -0.18 20.89 14.28
CA ARG A 275 1.28 20.79 14.12
C ARG A 275 1.92 19.61 14.86
N VAL A 276 1.25 19.01 15.84
CA VAL A 276 1.82 18.00 16.74
C VAL A 276 1.03 16.69 16.70
N PHE A 277 -0.28 16.78 16.92
CA PHE A 277 -1.21 15.67 17.06
C PHE A 277 -2.57 16.09 16.49
N GLY A 278 -2.89 15.64 15.29
CA GLY A 278 -4.12 15.99 14.59
C GLY A 278 -5.09 14.82 14.45
N PHE A 279 -6.09 14.98 13.59
CA PHE A 279 -7.12 13.98 13.33
C PHE A 279 -6.56 12.61 12.88
N HIS A 280 -5.43 12.61 12.17
CA HIS A 280 -4.79 11.39 11.67
C HIS A 280 -4.09 10.63 12.80
N GLU A 281 -3.52 11.34 13.76
CA GLU A 281 -2.93 10.74 14.96
C GLU A 281 -4.02 10.16 15.87
N ILE A 282 -5.19 10.79 15.96
CA ILE A 282 -6.37 10.19 16.63
C ILE A 282 -6.79 8.89 15.95
N PHE A 283 -6.81 8.87 14.61
CA PHE A 283 -7.07 7.64 13.86
C PHE A 283 -6.04 6.54 14.19
N HIS A 284 -4.75 6.86 14.22
CA HIS A 284 -3.70 5.92 14.63
C HIS A 284 -3.84 5.45 16.10
N CYS A 285 -4.32 6.32 17.00
CA CYS A 285 -4.65 5.88 18.36
C CYS A 285 -5.79 4.88 18.35
N GLY A 286 -6.86 5.15 17.59
CA GLY A 286 -8.00 4.24 17.44
C GLY A 286 -7.59 2.87 16.89
N THR A 287 -6.68 2.83 15.90
CA THR A 287 -6.18 1.56 15.35
C THR A 287 -5.32 0.78 16.35
N VAL A 288 -4.47 1.45 17.13
CA VAL A 288 -3.66 0.79 18.16
C VAL A 288 -4.51 0.29 19.33
N ILE A 289 -5.49 1.07 19.79
CA ILE A 289 -6.44 0.64 20.83
C ILE A 289 -7.27 -0.54 20.32
N GLY A 290 -7.79 -0.42 19.10
CA GLY A 290 -8.53 -1.49 18.43
C GLY A 290 -7.71 -2.78 18.39
N TYR A 291 -6.47 -2.71 17.93
CA TYR A 291 -5.54 -3.82 17.92
C TYR A 291 -5.28 -4.40 19.31
N ALA A 292 -5.01 -3.55 20.31
CA ALA A 292 -4.76 -3.96 21.68
C ALA A 292 -5.92 -4.79 22.25
N CYS A 293 -7.17 -4.36 22.04
CA CYS A 293 -8.34 -5.14 22.44
C CYS A 293 -8.39 -6.52 21.76
N HIS A 294 -8.15 -6.57 20.44
CA HIS A 294 -8.21 -7.81 19.68
C HIS A 294 -7.09 -8.78 20.02
N ILE A 295 -5.85 -8.31 20.20
CA ILE A 295 -4.75 -9.19 20.61
C ILE A 295 -4.99 -9.75 22.01
N VAL A 296 -5.50 -8.95 22.95
CA VAL A 296 -5.87 -9.44 24.30
C VAL A 296 -6.99 -10.48 24.21
N ALA A 297 -8.00 -10.25 23.38
CA ALA A 297 -9.04 -11.24 23.12
C ALA A 297 -8.46 -12.58 22.59
N ILE A 298 -7.52 -12.51 21.65
CA ILE A 298 -6.85 -13.69 21.10
C ILE A 298 -5.99 -14.38 22.18
N TYR A 299 -5.31 -13.62 23.05
CA TYR A 299 -4.57 -14.17 24.18
C TYR A 299 -5.48 -14.97 25.12
N LEU A 300 -6.66 -14.44 25.46
CA LEU A 300 -7.62 -15.17 26.30
C LEU A 300 -8.05 -16.48 25.64
N VAL A 301 -8.38 -16.45 24.35
CA VAL A 301 -8.73 -17.66 23.58
C VAL A 301 -7.58 -18.68 23.60
N VAL A 302 -6.36 -18.25 23.28
CA VAL A 302 -5.18 -19.13 23.23
C VAL A 302 -4.87 -19.74 24.60
N CYS A 303 -5.03 -18.98 25.68
CA CYS A 303 -4.84 -19.47 27.05
C CYS A 303 -5.93 -20.44 27.50
N ASN A 304 -7.17 -20.31 27.00
CA ASN A 304 -8.27 -21.22 27.31
C ASN A 304 -8.22 -22.53 26.49
N LEU A 305 -7.56 -22.51 25.33
CA LEU A 305 -7.36 -23.69 24.46
C LEU A 305 -6.25 -24.64 24.96
N ARG A 306 -5.74 -24.44 26.16
CA ARG A 306 -4.62 -25.19 26.75
C ARG A 306 -5.08 -26.47 27.44
#